data_AF-A0A645FIG9-F1
#
_entry.id   AF-A0A645FIG9-F1
#
_cell.length_a   1.000
_cell.length_b   1.000
_cell.length_c   1.000
_cell.angle_alpha   90.00
_cell.angle_beta   90.00
_cell.angle_gamma   90.00
#
_symmetry.space_group_name_H-M   'P 1'
#
loop_
_entity.id
_entity.type
_entity.pdbx_description
1 polymer ?
#
loop_
_entity_poly.entity_id
_entity_poly.type
_entity_poly.pdbx_seq_one_letter_code
_entity_poly.pdbx_strand_id
1 'polypeptide(L)' 'MTGISSASIAKLGKGENVNTEILLRICKVLECGISDIMEFVPDEDNREEGTTITE' A
#
# COMPACT_ATOMS: atom_id res chain seq x y z
N MET A 1 3.48 19.53 0.98
CA MET A 1 3.82 18.70 -0.21
C MET A 1 4.26 17.35 0.30
N THR A 2 3.68 16.25 -0.20
CA THR A 2 3.88 14.88 0.33
C THR A 2 5.28 14.31 0.05
N GLY A 3 6.07 14.96 -0.80
CA GLY A 3 7.38 14.49 -1.23
C GLY A 3 7.32 13.24 -2.11
N ILE A 4 6.14 12.80 -2.54
CA ILE A 4 5.97 11.62 -3.39
C ILE A 4 5.99 12.09 -4.86
N SER A 5 6.83 11.46 -5.68
CA SER A 5 6.92 11.80 -7.11
C SER A 5 5.67 11.34 -7.86
N SER A 6 5.31 12.03 -8.95
CA SER A 6 4.23 11.60 -9.84
C SER A 6 4.45 10.19 -10.40
N ALA A 7 5.70 9.83 -10.68
CA ALA A 7 6.08 8.49 -11.11
C ALA A 7 5.77 7.43 -10.04
N SER A 8 6.06 7.71 -8.77
CA SER A 8 5.73 6.81 -7.64
C SER A 8 4.23 6.59 -7.51
N ILE A 9 3.42 7.64 -7.69
CA ILE A 9 1.95 7.53 -7.67
C ILE A 9 1.46 6.69 -8.87
N ALA A 10 2.04 6.90 -10.05
CA ALA A 10 1.68 6.12 -11.24
C ALA A 10 2.00 4.62 -11.09
N LYS A 11 3.08 4.25 -10.39
CA LYS A 11 3.42 2.86 -10.09
C LYS A 11 2.37 2.18 -9.20
N LEU A 12 1.97 2.86 -8.13
CA LEU A 12 0.91 2.37 -7.23
C LEU A 12 -0.39 2.11 -8.00
N GLY A 13 -0.79 3.04 -8.89
CA GLY A 13 -1.99 2.88 -9.72
C GLY A 13 -1.91 1.73 -10.75
N LYS A 14 -0.72 1.19 -11.01
CA LYS A 14 -0.48 0.07 -11.93
C LYS A 14 -0.19 -1.25 -11.22
N GLY A 15 -0.19 -1.27 -9.89
CA GLY A 15 0.24 -2.45 -9.12
C GLY A 15 1.74 -2.76 -9.27
N GLU A 16 2.55 -1.76 -9.65
CA GLU A 16 4.00 -1.94 -9.76
C GLU A 16 4.69 -1.76 -8.41
N ASN A 17 5.86 -2.38 -8.26
CA ASN A 17 6.65 -2.31 -7.04
C ASN A 17 7.10 -0.87 -6.68
N VAL A 18 6.99 -0.54 -5.39
CA VAL A 18 7.50 0.70 -4.79
C VAL A 18 8.44 0.39 -3.62
N ASN A 19 9.24 1.39 -3.21
CA ASN A 19 10.06 1.28 -2.01
C ASN A 19 9.21 1.55 -0.75
N THR A 20 9.53 0.90 0.36
CA THR A 20 8.87 1.07 1.67
C THR A 20 8.90 2.52 2.17
N GLU A 21 9.90 3.31 1.79
CA GLU A 21 9.94 4.74 2.10
C GLU A 21 8.73 5.50 1.55
N ILE A 22 8.22 5.12 0.36
CA ILE A 22 7.03 5.73 -0.22
C ILE A 22 5.81 5.43 0.65
N LEU A 23 5.68 4.20 1.15
CA LEU A 23 4.60 3.79 2.04
C LEU A 23 4.63 4.59 3.35
N LEU A 24 5.82 4.77 3.95
CA LEU A 24 5.98 5.61 5.15
C LEU A 24 5.56 7.07 4.93
N ARG A 25 5.82 7.63 3.74
CA ARG A 25 5.36 8.99 3.39
C ARG A 25 3.85 9.06 3.26
N ILE A 26 3.21 8.01 2.72
CA ILE A 26 1.75 7.91 2.62
C ILE A 26 1.14 7.88 4.01
N CYS A 27 1.61 6.99 4.89
CA CYS A 27 1.17 6.90 6.29
C CYS A 27 1.24 8.26 7.01
N LYS A 28 2.32 9.02 6.84
CA LYS A 28 2.48 10.36 7.43
C LYS A 28 1.47 11.39 6.92
N VAL A 29 1.09 11.29 5.65
CA VAL A 29 0.14 12.24 5.03
C VAL A 29 -1.30 11.89 5.39
N LEU A 30 -1.60 10.60 5.51
CA LEU A 30 -2.92 10.08 5.86
C LEU A 30 -3.14 9.95 7.39
N GLU A 31 -2.11 10.22 8.19
CA GLU A 31 -2.11 10.07 9.65
C GLU A 31 -2.55 8.66 10.10
N CYS A 32 -2.07 7.64 9.40
CA CYS A 32 -2.43 6.23 9.62
C CYS A 32 -1.20 5.33 9.78
N GLY A 33 -1.42 4.11 10.25
CA GLY A 33 -0.43 3.03 10.27
C GLY A 33 -0.25 2.38 8.90
N ILE A 34 0.76 1.49 8.79
CA ILE A 34 1.00 0.74 7.55
C ILE A 34 -0.09 -0.30 7.29
N SER A 35 -0.59 -0.93 8.36
CA SER A 35 -1.67 -1.93 8.30
C SER A 35 -3.01 -1.36 7.87
N ASP A 36 -3.19 -0.03 7.92
CA ASP A 36 -4.42 0.63 7.46
C ASP A 36 -4.49 0.77 5.93
N ILE A 37 -3.35 0.59 5.22
CA ILE A 37 -3.25 0.83 3.77
C ILE A 37 -2.72 -0.36 2.97
N MET A 38 -2.22 -1.41 3.63
CA MET A 38 -1.74 -2.62 2.97
C MET A 38 -1.96 -3.86 3.82
N GLU A 39 -2.20 -4.98 3.15
CA GLU A 39 -2.27 -6.31 3.74
C GLU A 39 -1.39 -7.28 2.95
N PHE A 40 -0.95 -8.35 3.61
CA PHE A 40 -0.26 -9.45 2.93
C PHE A 40 -1.31 -10.37 2.31
N VAL A 41 -1.27 -10.52 0.99
CA VAL A 41 -2.15 -11.43 0.24
C VAL A 41 -1.32 -12.64 -0.20
N PRO A 42 -1.61 -13.86 0.28
CA PRO A 42 -0.96 -15.08 -0.19
C PRO A 42 -1.24 -15.33 -1.68
N ASP A 43 -0.30 -15.93 -2.42
CA ASP A 43 -0.43 -16.18 -3.87
C ASP A 43 -1.67 -17.03 -4.25
N GLU A 44 -2.12 -17.88 -3.33
CA GLU A 44 -3.32 -18.72 -3.48
C GLU A 44 -4.64 -17.94 -3.32
N ASP A 45 -4.58 -16.67 -2.89
CA ASP A 45 -5.74 -15.82 -2.59
C ASP A 45 -5.86 -14.66 -3.60
N ASN A 46 -5.93 -14.99 -4.89
CA ASN A 46 -6.33 -14.03 -5.94
C ASN A 46 -7.86 -13.75 -5.94
N ARG A 47 -8.51 -13.86 -4.78
CA ARG A 47 -9.93 -13.55 -4.63
C ARG A 47 -10.04 -12.09 -4.20
N GLU A 48 -10.53 -11.24 -5.08
CA GLU A 48 -10.96 -9.89 -4.74
C GLU A 48 -12.16 -9.96 -3.79
N GLU A 49 -11.94 -10.13 -2.49
CA GLU A 49 -12.87 -9.76 -1.41
C GLU A 49 -12.17 -9.94 -0.05
N GLY A 50 -12.10 -8.85 0.73
CA GLY A 50 -11.29 -8.70 1.94
C GLY A 50 -11.39 -9.86 2.94
N THR A 51 -10.34 -10.68 2.96
CA THR A 51 -10.14 -11.69 4.01
C THR A 51 -9.34 -11.05 5.13
N THR A 52 -10.03 -10.65 6.19
CA THR A 52 -9.37 -10.27 7.44
C THR A 52 -8.68 -11.50 8.01
N ILE A 53 -7.35 -11.46 8.14
CA ILE A 53 -6.62 -12.43 8.95
C ILE A 53 -6.97 -12.10 10.42
N THR A 54 -8.09 -12.60 10.91
CA THR A 54 -8.42 -12.55 12.34
C THR A 54 -7.58 -13.60 13.06
N GLU A 55 -6.82 -13.17 14.07
CA GLU A 55 -6.24 -14.07 15.09
C GLU A 55 -7.32 -14.92 15.79
#